data_AF-A0A3S5AXH3-F1
#
_entry.id   AF-A0A3S5AXH3-F1
#
_cell.length_a   1.000
_cell.length_b   1.000
_cell.length_c   1.000
_cell.angle_alpha   90.00
_cell.angle_beta   90.00
_cell.angle_gamma   90.00
#
_symmetry.space_group_name_H-M   'P 1'
#
loop_
_entity.id
_entity.type
_entity.pdbx_description
1 polymer ?
#
loop_
_entity_poly.entity_id
_entity_poly.type
_entity_poly.pdbx_seq_one_letter_code
_entity_poly.pdbx_strand_id
1 'polypeptide(L)'
;MIVDATDMELAPGEIRIVNPDDIAEMFFMSTHNMPLNFLIDQLREDIEEVIFLGIQPDVVMFYFPMTEKVTQAVRVIYQRLSIWDTGEGFERL
;
A
#
# COMPACT_ATOMS: atom_id res chain seq x y z
N MET A 1 -1.55 -9.96 3.97
CA MET A 1 -1.75 -8.65 3.32
C MET A 1 -0.82 -7.62 3.96
N ILE A 2 -0.20 -6.78 3.15
CA ILE A 2 0.61 -5.64 3.57
C ILE A 2 -0.09 -4.37 3.07
N VAL A 3 -0.14 -3.34 3.91
CA VAL A 3 -0.70 -2.03 3.55
C VAL A 3 0.34 -0.96 3.84
N ASP A 4 0.62 -0.10 2.87
CA ASP A 4 1.56 1.01 3.04
C ASP A 4 1.13 2.25 2.22
N ALA A 5 1.71 3.40 2.53
CA ALA A 5 1.64 4.57 1.66
C ALA A 5 2.53 4.35 0.44
N THR A 6 1.99 4.52 -0.76
CA THR A 6 2.67 4.21 -2.02
C THR A 6 2.39 5.32 -3.03
N ASP A 7 3.44 5.94 -3.57
CA ASP A 7 3.29 7.01 -4.56
C ASP A 7 3.00 6.45 -5.95
N MET A 8 1.72 6.38 -6.30
CA MET A 8 1.16 5.78 -7.50
C MET A 8 0.79 6.81 -8.57
N GLU A 9 1.16 8.08 -8.40
CA GLU A 9 0.74 9.20 -9.26
C GLU A 9 -0.79 9.36 -9.39
N LEU A 10 -1.55 8.92 -8.38
CA LEU A 10 -3.00 9.02 -8.31
C LEU A 10 -3.47 10.21 -7.45
N ALA A 11 -4.78 10.38 -7.30
CA ALA A 11 -5.33 11.34 -6.34
C ALA A 11 -5.06 10.88 -4.89
N PRO A 12 -4.77 11.78 -3.94
CA PRO A 12 -4.49 11.38 -2.57
C PRO A 12 -5.64 10.59 -1.93
N GLY A 13 -5.31 9.50 -1.25
CA GLY A 13 -6.27 8.56 -0.65
C GLY A 13 -6.80 7.50 -1.61
N GLU A 14 -6.43 7.51 -2.90
CA GLU A 14 -6.71 6.39 -3.79
C GLU A 14 -6.04 5.10 -3.29
N ILE A 15 -6.77 3.99 -3.37
CA ILE A 15 -6.32 2.68 -2.89
C ILE A 15 -6.17 1.75 -4.10
N ARG A 16 -5.02 1.09 -4.25
CA ARG A 16 -4.82 0.08 -5.29
C ARG A 16 -4.13 -1.16 -4.76
N ILE A 17 -4.48 -2.31 -5.32
CA ILE A 17 -3.66 -3.52 -5.21
C ILE A 17 -2.48 -3.33 -6.15
N VAL A 18 -1.27 -3.31 -5.60
CA VAL A 18 -0.05 -3.10 -6.37
C VAL A 18 0.62 -4.45 -6.60
N ASN A 19 1.04 -4.74 -7.83
CA ASN A 19 1.89 -5.90 -8.06
C ASN A 19 3.26 -5.62 -7.43
N PRO A 20 3.80 -6.52 -6.59
CA PRO A 20 5.13 -6.36 -6.02
C PRO A 20 6.25 -6.10 -7.03
N ASP A 21 6.08 -6.53 -8.29
CA ASP A 21 7.03 -6.24 -9.37
C ASP A 21 7.03 -4.75 -9.75
N ASP A 22 5.89 -4.06 -9.64
CA ASP A 22 5.76 -2.62 -9.91
C ASP A 22 6.36 -1.77 -8.77
N ILE A 23 6.35 -2.30 -7.53
CA ILE A 23 6.93 -1.65 -6.34
C ILE A 23 8.45 -1.44 -6.51
N ALA A 24 9.12 -2.30 -7.28
CA ALA A 24 10.55 -2.20 -7.53
C ALA A 24 10.96 -0.97 -8.36
N GLU A 25 10.02 -0.32 -9.06
CA GLU A 25 10.28 0.92 -9.80
C GLU A 25 9.93 2.19 -8.98
N MET A 26 9.09 2.06 -7.94
CA MET A 26 8.58 3.15 -7.11
C MET A 26 9.59 3.64 -6.05
N PHE A 27 10.86 3.29 -6.22
CA PHE A 27 11.99 3.40 -5.29
C PHE A 27 12.35 4.81 -4.79
N PHE A 28 11.71 5.87 -5.27
CA PHE A 28 12.31 7.20 -5.13
C PHE A 28 12.04 7.94 -3.83
N MET A 29 11.01 7.64 -3.03
CA MET A 29 10.82 8.26 -1.71
C MET A 29 10.01 7.39 -0.74
N SER A 30 10.59 6.33 -0.18
CA SER A 30 9.96 5.59 0.93
C SER A 30 10.55 5.95 2.30
N THR A 31 9.80 5.67 3.35
CA THR A 31 10.17 5.89 4.76
C THR A 31 11.15 4.85 5.31
N HIS A 32 11.62 3.91 4.47
CA HIS A 32 12.52 2.82 4.85
C HIS A 32 13.77 2.80 3.96
N ASN A 33 14.92 2.51 4.56
CA ASN A 33 16.17 2.27 3.81
C ASN A 33 16.19 0.88 3.12
N MET A 34 15.23 0.01 3.43
CA MET A 34 15.09 -1.31 2.81
C MET A 34 13.93 -1.28 1.82
N PRO A 35 14.16 -1.62 0.55
CA PRO A 35 13.10 -1.59 -0.44
C PRO A 35 12.06 -2.68 -0.18
N LEU A 36 10.79 -2.32 -0.29
CA LEU A 36 9.70 -3.15 0.18
C LEU A 36 9.50 -4.44 -0.65
N ASN A 37 9.94 -4.43 -1.91
CA ASN A 37 9.99 -5.63 -2.75
C ASN A 37 10.86 -6.74 -2.13
N PHE A 38 11.99 -6.40 -1.48
CA PHE A 38 12.82 -7.41 -0.79
C PHE A 38 12.06 -8.12 0.32
N LEU A 39 11.25 -7.39 1.10
CA LEU A 39 10.42 -7.99 2.14
C LEU A 39 9.37 -8.92 1.51
N ILE A 40 8.74 -8.49 0.43
CA ILE A 40 7.70 -9.29 -0.24
C ILE A 40 8.28 -10.56 -0.85
N ASP A 41 9.46 -10.48 -1.48
CA ASP A 41 10.13 -11.63 -2.08
C ASP A 41 10.48 -12.69 -1.03
N GLN A 42 10.96 -12.28 0.14
CA GLN A 42 11.22 -13.19 1.25
C GLN A 42 9.94 -13.83 1.80
N LEU A 43 8.84 -13.06 1.89
CA LEU A 43 7.56 -13.61 2.36
C LEU A 43 6.97 -14.63 1.38
N ARG A 44 7.15 -14.43 0.07
CA ARG A 44 6.67 -15.34 -0.98
C ARG A 44 7.33 -16.72 -0.96
N GLU A 45 8.47 -16.89 -0.30
CA GLU A 45 9.11 -18.21 -0.13
C GLU A 45 8.28 -19.14 0.76
N ASP A 46 7.61 -18.59 1.77
CA ASP A 46 6.88 -19.35 2.80
C ASP A 46 5.36 -19.11 2.79
N ILE A 47 4.87 -18.10 2.06
CA ILE A 47 3.46 -17.69 2.04
C ILE A 47 2.91 -17.79 0.61
N GLU A 48 1.84 -18.58 0.45
CA GLU A 48 1.20 -18.86 -0.85
C GLU A 48 0.68 -17.60 -1.54
N GLU A 49 0.11 -16.66 -0.77
CA GLU A 49 -0.41 -15.40 -1.31
C GLU A 49 -0.01 -14.19 -0.45
N VAL A 50 0.69 -13.25 -1.09
CA VAL A 50 1.04 -11.95 -0.51
C VAL A 50 0.38 -10.84 -1.33
N ILE A 51 -0.69 -10.28 -0.78
CA ILE A 51 -1.36 -9.10 -1.34
C ILE A 51 -0.74 -7.84 -0.76
N PHE A 52 -0.31 -6.93 -1.63
CA PHE A 52 0.11 -5.58 -1.26
C PHE A 52 -0.94 -4.55 -1.68
N LEU A 53 -1.31 -3.69 -0.73
CA LEU A 53 -2.32 -2.65 -0.91
C LEU A 53 -1.69 -1.28 -0.66
N GLY A 54 -1.59 -0.47 -1.70
CA GLY A 54 -1.05 0.88 -1.64
C GLY A 54 -2.14 1.92 -1.40
N ILE A 55 -1.82 2.93 -0.60
CA ILE A 55 -2.62 4.17 -0.46
C ILE A 55 -1.81 5.33 -1.01
N GLN A 56 -2.37 6.10 -1.96
CA GLN A 56 -1.71 7.29 -2.48
C GLN A 56 -1.54 8.33 -1.37
N PRO A 57 -0.31 8.73 -1.03
CA PRO A 57 -0.09 9.79 -0.05
C PRO A 57 -0.50 11.17 -0.60
N ASP A 58 -0.75 12.10 0.31
CA ASP A 58 -0.97 13.52 0.00
C ASP A 58 0.30 14.34 0.29
N VAL A 59 0.82 14.21 1.52
CA VAL A 59 2.04 14.85 1.99
C VAL A 59 2.84 13.84 2.80
N VAL A 60 4.11 13.65 2.45
CA VAL A 60 5.06 12.82 3.21
C VAL A 60 6.15 13.72 3.76
N MET A 61 6.00 14.13 5.03
CA MET A 61 6.95 15.03 5.69
C MET A 61 7.00 14.77 7.20
N PHE A 62 8.19 14.94 7.79
CA PHE A 62 8.38 14.76 9.22
C PHE A 62 7.52 15.76 10.03
N TYR A 63 6.92 15.29 11.14
CA TYR A 63 5.94 16.03 11.95
C TYR A 63 4.64 16.48 11.25
N PHE A 64 4.43 16.12 9.98
CA PHE A 64 3.16 16.40 9.31
C PHE A 64 2.14 15.29 9.64
N PRO A 65 0.90 15.63 10.06
CA PRO A 65 -0.12 14.64 10.34
C PRO A 65 -0.63 13.98 9.05
N MET A 66 -1.26 12.81 9.17
CA MET A 66 -2.00 12.24 8.04
C MET A 66 -3.09 13.21 7.60
N THR A 67 -3.23 13.41 6.29
CA THR A 67 -4.33 14.22 5.76
C THR A 67 -5.66 13.47 5.87
N GLU A 68 -6.76 14.22 5.77
CA GLU A 68 -8.10 13.65 5.87
C GLU A 68 -8.34 12.58 4.80
N LYS A 69 -7.88 12.80 3.56
CA LYS A 69 -8.05 11.86 2.45
C LYS A 69 -7.40 10.51 2.75
N VAL A 70 -6.16 10.52 3.22
CA VAL A 70 -5.43 9.29 3.62
C VAL A 70 -6.09 8.64 4.83
N THR A 71 -6.52 9.43 5.81
CA THR A 71 -7.23 8.93 7.01
C THR A 71 -8.52 8.22 6.63
N GLN A 72 -9.27 8.75 5.66
CA GLN A 72 -10.49 8.10 5.15
C GLN A 72 -10.16 6.81 4.39
N ALA A 73 -9.11 6.80 3.58
CA ALA A 73 -8.66 5.58 2.90
C ALA A 73 -8.34 4.44 3.88
N VAL A 74 -7.60 4.76 4.96
CA VAL A 74 -7.32 3.79 6.04
C VAL A 74 -8.61 3.28 6.69
N ARG A 75 -9.61 4.15 6.94
CA ARG A 75 -10.91 3.73 7.48
C ARG A 75 -11.65 2.78 6.54
N VAL A 76 -11.63 3.04 5.23
CA VAL A 76 -12.24 2.17 4.21
C VAL A 76 -11.60 0.78 4.25
N ILE A 77 -10.27 0.71 4.32
CA ILE A 77 -9.55 -0.57 4.43
C ILE A 77 -9.95 -1.28 5.74
N TYR A 78 -9.88 -0.58 6.88
CA TYR A 78 -10.23 -1.14 8.19
C TYR A 78 -11.64 -1.73 8.22
N GLN A 79 -12.63 -1.05 7.65
CA GLN A 79 -14.01 -1.53 7.59
C GLN A 79 -14.18 -2.77 6.72
N ARG A 80 -13.35 -2.93 5.68
CA ARG A 80 -13.40 -4.07 4.76
C ARG A 80 -12.63 -5.29 5.24
N LEU A 81 -11.65 -5.11 6.14
CA LEU A 81 -10.85 -6.22 6.69
C LEU A 81 -11.69 -7.34 7.31
N SER A 82 -12.84 -7.01 7.90
CA SER A 82 -13.71 -8.01 8.58
C SER A 82 -14.45 -8.94 7.61
N ILE A 83 -14.53 -8.58 6.33
CA ILE A 83 -15.24 -9.32 5.29
C ILE A 83 -14.34 -9.71 4.11
N TRP A 84 -13.02 -9.55 4.27
CA TRP A 84 -12.06 -9.75 3.20
C TRP A 84 -11.63 -11.22 3.10
N ASP A 85 -11.89 -11.86 1.96
CA ASP A 85 -11.53 -13.27 1.72
C ASP A 85 -10.50 -13.46 0.57
N THR A 86 -10.47 -12.58 -0.45
CA THR A 86 -9.72 -12.90 -1.71
C THR A 86 -9.07 -11.72 -2.46
N GLY A 87 -9.00 -10.51 -1.91
CA GLY A 87 -8.52 -9.36 -2.71
C GLY A 87 -9.61 -8.63 -3.49
N GLU A 88 -10.84 -9.16 -3.50
CA GLU A 88 -11.95 -8.54 -4.19
C GLU A 88 -12.42 -7.26 -3.48
N GLY A 89 -12.58 -6.19 -4.26
CA GLY A 89 -13.14 -4.91 -3.79
C GLY A 89 -12.22 -3.70 -3.90
N PHE A 90 -10.92 -3.87 -4.15
CA PHE A 90 -10.02 -2.76 -4.55
C PHE A 90 -9.53 -2.96 -5.99
N GLU A 91 -9.36 -1.85 -6.71
CA GLU A 91 -8.85 -1.84 -8.07
C GLU A 91 -7.35 -2.20 -8.09
N ARG A 92 -6.88 -2.82 -9.17
CA ARG A 92 -5.45 -3.03 -9.39
C ARG A 92 -4.81 -1.75 -9.94
N LEU A 93 -3.56 -1.49 -9.54
CA LEU A 93 -2.76 -0.42 -10.13
C LEU A 93 -2.47 -0.70 -11.61
#